data_AF-A0A846CA71-F1
#
_entry.id   AF-A0A846CA71-F1
#
_cell.length_a   1.000
_cell.length_b   1.000
_cell.length_c   1.000
_cell.angle_alpha   90.00
_cell.angle_beta   90.00
_cell.angle_gamma   90.00
#
_symmetry.space_group_name_H-M   'P 1'
#
loop_
_entity.id
_entity.type
_entity.pdbx_description
1 polymer ?
#
loop_
_entity_poly.entity_id
_entity_poly.type
_entity_poly.pdbx_seq_one_letter_code
_entity_poly.pdbx_strand_id
1 'polypeptide(L)'
;LVLPVSAHNTTQECSSCGEKVLKKLHIRWHHCPNCGCSLDRDVPSEPLREHNAAINIKNRAVGHPVLKAQLMSDGLPGVAEKPTLTR
;
A
#
# COMPACT_ATOMS: atom_id res chain seq x y z
N LEU A 1 -9.91 -3.08 14.32
CA LEU A 1 -8.48 -3.36 14.60
C LEU A 1 -7.68 -2.68 13.50
N VAL A 2 -6.54 -2.07 13.80
CA VAL A 2 -5.71 -1.34 12.83
C VAL A 2 -4.25 -1.75 13.01
N LEU A 3 -3.50 -1.85 11.91
CA LEU A 3 -2.07 -2.09 11.91
C LEU A 3 -1.39 -1.06 11.00
N PRO A 4 -0.56 -0.15 11.54
CA PRO A 4 0.24 0.73 10.71
C PRO A 4 1.31 -0.08 9.97
N VAL A 5 1.40 0.12 8.65
CA VAL A 5 2.39 -0.51 7.78
C VAL A 5 3.13 0.57 6.99
N SER A 6 4.45 0.43 6.87
CA SER A 6 5.24 1.34 6.03
C SER A 6 4.79 1.27 4.58
N ALA A 7 4.39 2.42 4.01
CA ALA A 7 3.96 2.53 2.62
C ALA A 7 5.11 2.79 1.64
N HIS A 8 6.33 2.96 2.13
CA HIS A 8 7.48 3.29 1.30
C HIS A 8 7.75 2.21 0.24
N ASN A 9 8.00 2.65 -0.99
CA ASN A 9 8.33 1.84 -2.18
C ASN A 9 7.29 0.79 -2.61
N THR A 10 6.09 0.78 -2.03
CA THR A 10 5.05 -0.23 -2.31
C THR A 10 4.57 -0.24 -3.78
N THR A 11 4.71 0.86 -4.51
CA THR A 11 4.38 0.93 -5.95
C THR A 11 5.48 0.39 -6.85
N GLN A 12 6.72 0.32 -6.35
CA GLN A 12 7.92 -0.12 -7.08
C GLN A 12 8.20 -1.59 -6.86
N GLU A 13 7.96 -2.12 -5.66
CA GLU A 13 8.07 -3.56 -5.40
C GLU A 13 6.98 -4.33 -6.15
N CYS A 14 7.35 -5.34 -6.91
CA CYS A 14 6.40 -6.24 -7.56
C CYS A 14 5.73 -7.12 -6.50
N SER A 15 4.40 -7.07 -6.41
CA SER A 15 3.67 -7.87 -5.44
C SER A 15 3.65 -9.37 -5.73
N SER A 16 4.02 -9.77 -6.96
CA SER A 16 4.08 -11.16 -7.38
C SER A 16 5.44 -11.82 -7.14
N CYS A 17 6.55 -11.12 -7.39
CA CYS A 17 7.89 -11.70 -7.32
C CYS A 17 8.86 -10.96 -6.37
N GLY A 18 8.47 -9.83 -5.79
CA GLY A 18 9.28 -9.04 -4.87
C GLY A 18 10.33 -8.13 -5.53
N GLU A 19 10.50 -8.20 -6.85
CA GLU A 19 11.49 -7.40 -7.58
C GLU A 19 11.20 -5.90 -7.49
N LYS A 20 12.24 -5.07 -7.36
CA LYS A 20 12.07 -3.62 -7.30
C LYS A 20 12.13 -3.01 -8.70
N VAL A 21 10.97 -2.61 -9.20
CA VAL A 21 10.82 -1.93 -10.48
C VAL A 21 10.88 -0.41 -10.28
N LEU A 22 12.01 0.20 -10.63
CA LEU A 22 12.18 1.66 -10.55
C LEU A 22 11.27 2.36 -11.57
N LYS A 23 10.41 3.24 -11.06
CA LYS A 23 9.53 4.08 -11.87
C LYS A 23 9.20 5.39 -11.17
N LYS A 24 8.85 6.41 -11.95
CA LYS A 24 8.42 7.71 -11.42
C LYS A 24 7.04 7.57 -10.74
N LEU A 25 6.79 8.36 -9.69
CA LEU A 25 5.55 8.30 -8.90
C LEU A 25 4.27 8.56 -9.72
N HIS A 26 4.36 9.31 -10.82
CA HIS A 26 3.21 9.58 -11.70
C HIS A 26 2.83 8.38 -12.57
N ILE A 27 3.69 7.37 -12.70
CA ILE A 27 3.42 6.16 -13.49
C ILE A 27 2.49 5.26 -12.67
N ARG A 28 1.23 5.21 -13.09
CA ARG A 28 0.15 4.51 -12.36
C ARG A 28 0.16 3.00 -12.57
N TRP A 29 0.57 2.56 -13.76
CA TRP A 29 0.76 1.15 -14.11
C TRP A 29 2.03 0.56 -13.48
N HIS A 30 1.95 -0.65 -12.98
CA HIS A 30 3.08 -1.50 -12.63
C HIS A 30 3.23 -2.58 -13.69
N HIS A 31 4.43 -2.68 -14.27
CA HIS A 31 4.78 -3.76 -15.19
C HIS A 31 6.13 -4.31 -14.74
N CYS A 32 6.15 -5.58 -14.34
CA CYS A 32 7.35 -6.24 -13.85
C CYS A 32 8.07 -6.94 -15.01
N PRO A 33 9.29 -6.53 -15.38
CA PRO A 33 10.06 -7.20 -16.43
C PRO A 33 10.60 -8.57 -15.99
N ASN A 34 10.64 -8.85 -14.68
CA ASN A 34 11.14 -10.12 -14.14
C ASN A 34 10.08 -11.23 -14.26
N CYS A 35 8.84 -10.99 -13.82
CA CYS A 35 7.79 -12.01 -13.82
C CYS A 35 6.60 -11.74 -14.77
N GLY A 36 6.59 -10.61 -15.49
CA GLY A 36 5.49 -10.24 -16.39
C GLY A 36 4.23 -9.73 -15.69
N CYS A 37 4.24 -9.58 -14.36
CA CYS A 37 3.09 -9.08 -13.61
C CYS A 37 2.75 -7.65 -14.04
N SER A 38 1.48 -7.42 -14.39
CA SER A 38 1.00 -6.14 -14.89
C SER A 38 -0.29 -5.72 -14.19
N LEU A 39 -0.23 -4.66 -13.38
CA LEU A 39 -1.29 -4.24 -12.47
C LEU A 39 -1.43 -2.71 -12.49
N ASP A 40 -2.65 -2.21 -12.51
CA ASP A 40 -2.91 -0.77 -12.41
C ASP A 40 -3.25 -0.31 -10.98
N ARG A 41 -3.21 1.01 -10.76
CA ARG A 41 -3.63 1.66 -9.53
C ARG A 41 -5.09 2.15 -9.53
N ASP A 42 -5.79 2.19 -10.65
CA ASP A 42 -7.10 2.84 -10.76
C ASP A 42 -8.15 2.03 -11.55
N VAL A 43 -7.76 1.06 -12.40
CA VAL A 43 -8.75 0.33 -13.22
C VAL A 43 -9.52 -0.70 -12.38
N PRO A 44 -10.86 -0.57 -12.24
CA PRO A 44 -11.70 -1.63 -11.75
C PRO A 44 -11.93 -2.64 -12.89
N SER A 45 -11.21 -3.76 -12.89
CA SER A 45 -11.66 -4.95 -13.61
C SER A 45 -12.40 -5.84 -12.63
N GLU A 46 -13.71 -5.98 -12.81
CA GLU A 46 -14.46 -7.01 -12.09
C GLU A 46 -14.07 -8.42 -12.59
N PRO A 47 -14.04 -9.45 -11.73
CA PRO A 47 -14.16 -9.40 -10.28
C PRO A 47 -12.75 -9.57 -9.68
N LEU A 48 -11.96 -8.50 -9.59
CA LEU A 48 -11.02 -8.19 -8.49
C LEU A 48 -10.11 -7.01 -8.88
N ARG A 49 -10.05 -6.02 -7.98
CA ARG A 49 -9.14 -4.88 -8.05
C ARG A 49 -7.78 -5.28 -7.48
N GLU A 50 -6.92 -5.97 -8.23
CA GLU A 50 -5.52 -6.17 -7.82
C GLU A 50 -4.69 -4.90 -8.01
N HIS A 51 -4.50 -4.12 -6.93
CA HIS A 51 -3.56 -2.99 -6.92
C HIS A 51 -2.22 -3.44 -6.33
N ASN A 52 -1.13 -3.34 -7.10
CA ASN A 52 0.22 -3.75 -6.68
C ASN A 52 0.60 -3.21 -5.29
N ALA A 53 0.38 -1.91 -5.05
CA ALA A 53 0.70 -1.28 -3.77
C ALA A 53 -0.17 -1.81 -2.61
N ALA A 54 -1.46 -2.05 -2.84
CA ALA A 54 -2.36 -2.57 -1.80
C ALA A 54 -1.99 -4.00 -1.42
N ILE A 55 -1.62 -4.83 -2.39
CA ILE A 55 -1.15 -6.19 -2.15
C ILE A 55 0.14 -6.17 -1.33
N ASN A 56 1.08 -5.28 -1.65
CA ASN A 56 2.31 -5.14 -0.86
C ASN A 56 2.04 -4.72 0.59
N ILE A 57 1.10 -3.78 0.83
CA ILE A 57 0.68 -3.41 2.19
C ILE A 57 0.08 -4.61 2.92
N LYS A 58 -0.82 -5.36 2.26
CA LYS A 58 -1.41 -6.58 2.83
C LYS A 58 -0.34 -7.60 3.19
N ASN A 59 0.60 -7.87 2.28
CA ASN A 59 1.67 -8.85 2.48
C ASN A 59 2.58 -8.45 3.66
N ARG A 60 2.90 -7.16 3.79
CA ARG A 60 3.67 -6.63 4.93
C ARG A 60 2.91 -6.68 6.26
N ALA A 61 1.59 -6.72 6.25
CA ALA A 61 0.77 -6.81 7.45
C ALA A 61 0.66 -8.24 8.00
N VAL A 62 0.94 -9.27 7.18
CA VAL A 62 0.79 -10.68 7.57
C VAL A 62 1.72 -11.01 8.75
N GLY A 63 1.18 -11.67 9.77
CA GLY A 63 1.94 -12.13 10.93
C GLY A 63 2.22 -11.06 12.00
N HIS A 64 1.77 -9.82 11.82
CA HIS A 64 1.97 -8.75 12.79
C HIS A 64 0.78 -8.59 13.76
N PRO A 65 1.03 -8.26 15.04
CA PRO A 65 -0.02 -8.01 16.02
C PRO A 65 -0.80 -6.73 15.66
N VAL A 66 -2.11 -6.75 15.87
CA VAL A 66 -3.01 -5.65 15.51
C VAL A 66 -3.38 -4.81 16.74
N LEU A 67 -3.52 -3.50 16.55
CA LEU A 67 -3.98 -2.59 17.60
C LEU A 67 -5.51 -2.49 17.62
N LYS A 68 -6.10 -2.26 18.79
CA LYS A 68 -7.49 -1.80 18.86
C LYS A 68 -7.56 -0.37 18.32
N ALA A 69 -8.44 -0.16 17.34
CA ALA A 69 -8.68 1.16 16.81
C ALA A 69 -9.25 2.03 17.94
N GLN A 70 -8.58 3.12 18.28
CA GLN A 70 -9.16 4.15 19.13
C GLN A 70 -10.03 5.04 18.23
N LEU A 71 -11.23 5.40 18.70
CA LEU A 71 -12.06 6.40 18.01
C LEU A 71 -11.27 7.71 17.95
N MET A 72 -11.12 8.25 16.76
CA MET A 72 -10.51 9.56 16.56
C MET A 72 -11.55 10.57 17.08
N SER A 73 -11.21 11.36 18.10
CA SER A 73 -12.06 12.50 18.49
C SER A 73 -12.20 13.42 17.28
N ASP A 74 -13.43 13.88 16.99
CA ASP A 74 -13.76 14.71 15.84
C ASP A 74 -12.69 15.78 15.60
N GLY A 75 -11.85 15.56 14.59
CA GLY A 75 -10.73 16.43 14.28
C GLY A 75 -11.25 17.74 13.69
N LEU A 76 -10.70 18.86 14.17
CA LEU A 76 -10.93 20.17 13.56
C LEU A 76 -10.60 20.09 12.05
N PRO A 77 -11.49 20.55 11.15
CA PRO A 77 -11.24 20.50 9.72
C PRO A 77 -9.97 21.30 9.39
N GLY A 78 -8.98 20.61 8.80
CA GLY A 78 -7.72 21.22 8.35
C GLY A 78 -6.45 20.77 9.07
N VAL A 79 -6.54 20.04 10.19
CA VAL A 79 -5.37 19.48 10.89
C VAL A 79 -5.37 17.96 10.77
N ALA A 80 -4.80 17.44 9.68
CA ALA A 80 -4.45 16.04 9.57
C ALA A 80 -3.00 15.86 10.04
N GLU A 81 -2.78 15.88 11.35
CA GLU A 81 -1.51 15.38 11.89
C GLU A 81 -1.47 13.87 11.65
N LYS A 82 -0.60 13.45 10.72
CA LYS A 82 -0.26 12.03 10.62
C LYS A 82 0.28 11.60 11.97
N PRO A 83 -0.22 10.50 12.57
CA PRO A 83 0.36 9.95 13.78
C PRO A 83 1.86 9.71 13.52
N THR A 84 2.69 10.50 14.19
CA THR A 84 4.15 10.34 14.11
C THR A 84 4.50 9.20 15.04
N LEU A 85 4.99 8.11 14.45
CA LEU A 85 5.42 6.93 15.18
C LEU A 85 6.80 7.23 15.75
N THR A 86 6.89 7.51 17.04
CA THR A 86 8.16 7.48 17.77
C THR A 86 8.59 6.03 17.89
N ARG A 87 9.77 5.74 17.33
CA ARG A 87 10.41 4.42 17.36
C ARG A 87 10.52 3.86 18.78
#